data_AF-A0A351SLP5-F1
#
_entry.id   AF-A0A351SLP5-F1
#
_cell.length_a   1.000
_cell.length_b   1.000
_cell.length_c   1.000
_cell.angle_alpha   90.00
_cell.angle_beta   90.00
_cell.angle_gamma   90.00
#
_symmetry.space_group_name_H-M   'P 1'
#
loop_
_entity.id
_entity.type
_entity.pdbx_description
1 polymer ?
#
loop_
_entity_poly.entity_id
_entity_poly.type
_entity_poly.pdbx_seq_one_letter_code
_entity_poly.pdbx_strand_id
1 'polypeptide(L)'
;MKINNVVKLIIAIAISELAGIIGSVFTASSVAGWYAGIAKPIFNPPAWVFGPVWTTLFVMMGVAAFLVWKKGLNRRDVKIALGIFLGQLALNTLWSIIFFGLHSPGGALVEIVFLWLAILATIMTFYKISKPAAWLLVPYILWVSFAGYLNYSIWQLNAPVSDQVACTQEAKLCPDGSYVGRSGPDCEFARCSEENNELWKTLTDNKTGLTFQYPETFLTAYIHVQDWPPQIQILNELLVCREAGSEITSTGKTEKRFVDNREYCRTSMAEGAAGSIYTQYTYAFPFYSTGSTQADRKTVMLTFTVRAPQCDNYDEVERQACANERETFDIDSIVDRMARSIKIQ
;
A
#
# COMPACT_ATOMS: atom_id res chain seq x y z
N MET A 1 -6.39 -17.52 60.16
CA MET A 1 -5.91 -18.87 59.78
C MET A 1 -4.65 -18.75 58.93
N LYS A 2 -3.50 -19.32 59.33
CA LYS A 2 -2.28 -19.30 58.49
C LYS A 2 -2.51 -20.24 57.30
N ILE A 3 -2.76 -19.69 56.11
CA ILE A 3 -2.90 -20.48 54.89
C ILE A 3 -1.60 -21.24 54.62
N ASN A 4 -1.68 -22.56 54.45
CA ASN A 4 -0.54 -23.42 54.13
C ASN A 4 0.12 -22.99 52.80
N ASN A 5 1.44 -23.09 52.70
CA ASN A 5 2.18 -22.75 51.49
C ASN A 5 1.71 -23.55 50.27
N VAL A 6 1.33 -24.82 50.44
CA VAL A 6 0.76 -25.63 49.35
C VAL A 6 -0.54 -25.00 48.83
N VAL A 7 -1.41 -24.56 49.73
CA VAL A 7 -2.67 -23.89 49.37
C VAL A 7 -2.42 -22.57 48.67
N LYS A 8 -1.45 -21.76 49.13
CA LYS A 8 -1.06 -20.52 48.44
C LYS A 8 -0.55 -20.75 47.02
N LEU A 9 0.24 -21.81 46.82
CA LEU A 9 0.76 -22.19 45.51
C LEU A 9 -0.38 -22.57 44.56
N ILE A 10 -1.29 -23.43 45.01
CA ILE A 10 -2.45 -23.85 44.22
C ILE A 10 -3.31 -22.64 43.85
N ILE A 11 -3.60 -21.74 44.81
CA ILE A 11 -4.39 -20.53 44.54
C ILE A 11 -3.69 -19.63 43.52
N ALA A 12 -2.38 -19.39 43.65
CA ALA A 12 -1.65 -18.50 42.74
C ALA A 12 -1.60 -19.04 41.31
N ILE A 13 -1.39 -20.35 41.14
CA ILE A 13 -1.45 -21.02 39.83
C ILE A 13 -2.87 -20.96 39.29
N ALA A 14 -3.88 -21.33 40.09
CA ALA A 14 -5.28 -21.34 39.65
C ALA A 14 -5.75 -19.95 39.19
N ILE A 15 -5.38 -18.87 39.89
CA ILE A 15 -5.72 -17.50 39.48
C ILE A 15 -5.05 -17.14 38.15
N SER A 16 -3.79 -17.53 37.96
CA SER A 16 -3.04 -17.24 36.74
C SER A 16 -3.62 -18.00 35.55
N GLU A 17 -3.89 -19.30 35.71
CA GLU A 17 -4.54 -20.13 34.69
C GLU A 17 -5.96 -19.64 34.38
N LEU A 18 -6.72 -19.20 35.39
CA LEU A 18 -8.06 -18.68 35.16
C LEU A 18 -8.05 -17.45 34.25
N ALA A 19 -7.09 -16.53 34.42
CA ALA A 19 -6.91 -15.40 33.52
C ALA A 19 -6.61 -15.86 32.08
N GLY A 20 -5.79 -16.91 31.93
CA GLY A 20 -5.50 -17.55 30.65
C GLY A 20 -6.71 -18.22 30.00
N ILE A 21 -7.54 -18.92 30.79
CA ILE A 21 -8.77 -19.56 30.34
C ILE A 21 -9.78 -18.50 29.86
N ILE A 22 -9.95 -17.40 30.62
CA ILE A 22 -10.85 -16.32 30.20
C ILE A 22 -10.38 -15.74 28.86
N GLY A 23 -9.07 -15.49 28.71
CA GLY A 23 -8.51 -15.03 27.44
C GLY A 23 -8.69 -16.04 26.30
N SER A 24 -8.50 -17.34 26.57
CA SER A 24 -8.55 -18.39 25.57
C SER A 24 -9.95 -18.64 25.01
N VAL A 25 -11.01 -18.32 25.75
CA VAL A 25 -12.40 -18.37 25.24
C VAL A 25 -12.56 -17.47 24.02
N PHE A 26 -12.02 -16.25 24.06
CA PHE A 26 -12.06 -15.32 22.93
C PHE A 26 -11.11 -15.74 21.81
N THR A 27 -9.92 -16.25 22.17
CA THR A 27 -8.94 -16.71 21.19
C THR A 27 -9.45 -17.91 20.40
N ALA A 28 -10.00 -18.94 21.07
CA ALA A 28 -10.39 -20.20 20.44
C ALA A 28 -11.52 -20.02 19.40
N SER A 29 -12.50 -19.16 19.68
CA SER A 29 -13.58 -18.86 18.73
C SER A 29 -13.09 -18.12 17.49
N SER A 30 -12.10 -17.24 17.65
CA SER A 30 -11.64 -16.37 16.56
C SER A 30 -10.51 -16.98 15.74
N VAL A 31 -9.78 -17.98 16.27
CA VAL A 31 -8.67 -18.67 15.56
C VAL A 31 -9.14 -19.38 14.29
N ALA A 32 -10.25 -20.11 14.34
CA ALA A 32 -10.79 -20.85 13.19
C ALA A 32 -11.59 -19.97 12.21
N GLY A 33 -12.01 -18.78 12.65
CA GLY A 33 -12.79 -17.83 11.87
C GLY A 33 -11.93 -16.67 11.36
N TRP A 34 -12.11 -15.49 11.95
CA TRP A 34 -11.48 -14.24 11.52
C TRP A 34 -9.95 -14.34 11.44
N TYR A 35 -9.28 -14.91 12.44
CA TYR A 35 -7.81 -15.01 12.46
C TYR A 35 -7.27 -15.92 11.36
N ALA A 36 -8.06 -16.87 10.84
CA ALA A 36 -7.65 -17.70 9.70
C ALA A 36 -7.54 -16.87 8.41
N GLY A 37 -8.43 -15.88 8.23
CA GLY A 37 -8.54 -15.06 7.02
C GLY A 37 -7.63 -13.83 6.94
N ILE A 38 -7.03 -13.39 8.05
CA ILE A 38 -6.12 -12.22 8.05
C ILE A 38 -4.73 -12.59 7.50
N ALA A 39 -4.07 -11.63 6.86
CA ALA A 39 -2.69 -11.77 6.40
C ALA A 39 -1.74 -11.89 7.60
N LYS A 40 -0.82 -12.86 7.56
CA LYS A 40 0.11 -13.17 8.65
C LYS A 40 1.55 -13.19 8.12
N PRO A 41 2.52 -12.68 8.89
CA PRO A 41 3.92 -12.70 8.48
C PRO A 41 4.48 -14.14 8.50
N ILE A 42 5.57 -14.37 7.75
CA ILE A 42 6.21 -15.69 7.61
C ILE A 42 6.70 -16.28 8.95
N PHE A 43 6.99 -15.43 9.94
CA PHE A 43 7.45 -15.85 11.26
C PHE A 43 6.32 -16.12 12.26
N ASN A 44 5.04 -16.04 11.84
CA ASN A 44 3.91 -16.38 12.69
C ASN A 44 3.95 -17.89 13.03
N PRO A 45 4.01 -18.28 14.32
CA PRO A 45 4.06 -19.68 14.70
C PRO A 45 2.78 -20.43 14.29
N PRO A 46 2.86 -21.76 14.08
CA PRO A 46 1.68 -22.59 13.96
C PRO A 46 0.72 -22.42 15.15
N ALA A 47 -0.58 -22.40 14.91
CA ALA A 47 -1.60 -22.09 15.94
C ALA A 47 -1.51 -22.98 17.19
N TRP A 48 -1.11 -24.24 17.04
CA TRP A 48 -0.97 -25.18 18.17
C TRP A 48 0.15 -24.80 19.14
N VAL A 49 1.15 -24.00 18.73
CA VAL A 49 2.29 -23.61 19.58
C VAL A 49 1.84 -22.66 20.69
N PHE A 50 0.83 -21.82 20.45
CA PHE A 50 0.38 -20.81 21.40
C PHE A 50 -0.15 -21.41 22.70
N GLY A 51 -0.91 -22.51 22.63
CA GLY A 51 -1.50 -23.16 23.81
C GLY A 51 -0.46 -23.61 24.85
N PRO A 52 0.48 -24.51 24.49
CA PRO A 52 1.52 -24.99 25.40
C PRO A 52 2.41 -23.89 25.95
N VAL A 53 2.75 -22.88 25.13
CA VAL A 53 3.57 -21.75 25.58
C VAL A 53 2.82 -20.94 26.64
N TRP A 54 1.57 -20.54 26.37
CA TRP A 54 0.79 -19.75 27.33
C TRP A 54 0.51 -20.50 28.63
N THR A 55 0.12 -21.78 28.57
CA THR A 55 -0.06 -22.60 29.78
C THR A 55 1.23 -22.68 30.60
N THR A 56 2.38 -22.88 29.95
CA THR A 56 3.67 -22.90 30.65
C THR A 56 3.96 -21.55 31.32
N LEU A 57 3.70 -20.44 30.62
CA LEU A 57 3.90 -19.09 31.15
C LEU A 57 2.97 -18.80 32.34
N PHE A 58 1.70 -19.19 32.30
CA PHE A 58 0.76 -18.99 33.42
C PHE A 58 1.17 -19.79 34.66
N VAL A 59 1.65 -21.02 34.50
CA VAL A 59 2.25 -21.78 35.60
C VAL A 59 3.45 -21.04 36.18
N MET A 60 4.38 -20.55 35.35
CA MET A 60 5.55 -19.80 35.81
C MET A 60 5.16 -18.51 36.55
N MET A 61 4.16 -17.79 36.05
CA MET A 61 3.58 -16.61 36.71
C MET A 61 2.98 -16.94 38.07
N GLY A 62 2.19 -18.02 38.16
CA GLY A 62 1.59 -18.48 39.41
C GLY A 62 2.64 -18.89 40.45
N VAL A 63 3.69 -19.60 40.03
CA VAL A 63 4.83 -19.94 40.89
C VAL A 63 5.57 -18.69 41.35
N ALA A 64 5.81 -17.71 40.45
CA ALA A 64 6.44 -16.44 40.80
C ALA A 64 5.63 -15.66 41.85
N ALA A 65 4.30 -15.56 41.65
CA ALA A 65 3.40 -14.90 42.59
C ALA A 65 3.38 -15.62 43.95
N PHE A 66 3.39 -16.96 43.97
CA PHE A 66 3.51 -17.74 45.19
C PHE A 66 4.82 -17.43 45.96
N LEU A 67 5.95 -17.36 45.26
CA LEU A 67 7.25 -17.07 45.88
C LEU A 67 7.30 -15.69 46.55
N VAL A 68 6.51 -14.73 46.05
CA VAL A 68 6.32 -13.42 46.67
C VAL A 68 5.31 -13.49 47.81
N TRP A 69 4.17 -14.16 47.62
CA TRP A 69 3.12 -14.29 48.63
C TRP A 69 3.58 -15.04 49.89
N LYS A 70 4.46 -16.04 49.76
CA LYS A 70 5.02 -16.76 50.92
C LYS A 70 5.85 -15.88 51.86
N LYS A 71 6.33 -14.71 51.40
CA LYS A 71 7.04 -13.72 52.24
C LYS A 71 6.11 -12.98 53.21
N GLY A 72 4.80 -13.14 53.03
CA GLY A 72 3.77 -12.68 53.97
C GLY A 72 3.11 -11.37 53.55
N LEU A 73 1.77 -11.37 53.55
CA LEU A 73 0.95 -10.20 53.21
C LEU A 73 1.02 -9.07 54.25
N ASN A 74 1.70 -9.25 55.37
CA ASN A 74 1.85 -8.18 56.37
C ASN A 74 2.76 -7.05 55.85
N ARG A 75 3.65 -7.36 54.90
CA ARG A 75 4.54 -6.35 54.33
C ARG A 75 3.84 -5.59 53.21
N ARG A 76 3.95 -4.26 53.23
CA ARG A 76 3.29 -3.36 52.26
C ARG A 76 3.83 -3.56 50.85
N ASP A 77 5.12 -3.82 50.70
CA ASP A 77 5.78 -4.12 49.42
C ASP A 77 5.21 -5.36 48.73
N VAL A 78 4.96 -6.45 49.49
CA VAL A 78 4.35 -7.68 48.98
C VAL A 78 2.92 -7.42 48.48
N LYS A 79 2.10 -6.65 49.23
CA LYS A 79 0.75 -6.29 48.79
C LYS A 79 0.76 -5.49 47.49
N ILE A 80 1.64 -4.50 47.39
CA ILE A 80 1.76 -3.66 46.19
C ILE A 80 2.23 -4.51 45.00
N ALA A 81 3.25 -5.35 45.18
CA ALA A 81 3.77 -6.22 44.12
C ALA A 81 2.69 -7.19 43.60
N LEU A 82 1.93 -7.82 44.49
CA LEU A 82 0.82 -8.70 44.09
C LEU A 82 -0.34 -7.92 43.44
N GLY A 83 -0.59 -6.68 43.86
CA GLY A 83 -1.58 -5.81 43.21
C GLY A 83 -1.19 -5.46 41.77
N ILE A 84 0.08 -5.12 41.53
CA ILE A 84 0.61 -4.87 40.18
C ILE A 84 0.52 -6.15 39.33
N PHE A 85 0.87 -7.31 39.91
CA PHE A 85 0.74 -8.61 39.24
C PHE A 85 -0.70 -8.91 38.80
N LEU A 86 -1.69 -8.65 39.66
CA LEU A 86 -3.11 -8.81 39.30
C LEU A 86 -3.54 -7.84 38.20
N GLY A 87 -3.06 -6.60 38.23
CA GLY A 87 -3.27 -5.64 37.14
C GLY A 87 -2.67 -6.11 35.82
N GLN A 88 -1.47 -6.67 35.86
CA GLN A 88 -0.83 -7.33 34.72
C GLN A 88 -1.68 -8.48 34.17
N LEU A 89 -2.27 -9.33 35.02
CA LEU A 89 -3.11 -10.45 34.58
C LEU A 89 -4.39 -9.94 33.91
N ALA A 90 -4.99 -8.87 34.44
CA ALA A 90 -6.16 -8.24 33.85
C ALA A 90 -5.85 -7.67 32.45
N LEU A 91 -4.72 -6.98 32.30
CA LEU A 91 -4.22 -6.51 31.01
C LEU A 91 -3.98 -7.68 30.04
N ASN A 92 -3.36 -8.76 30.51
CA ASN A 92 -3.14 -9.94 29.69
C ASN A 92 -4.43 -10.56 29.14
N THR A 93 -5.48 -10.65 29.96
CA THR A 93 -6.81 -11.09 29.48
C THR A 93 -7.45 -10.05 28.56
N LEU A 94 -7.30 -8.76 28.86
CA LEU A 94 -7.83 -7.66 28.05
C LEU A 94 -7.25 -7.65 26.64
N TRP A 95 -5.96 -7.96 26.48
CA TRP A 95 -5.33 -8.11 25.17
C TRP A 95 -6.10 -9.09 24.27
N SER A 96 -6.41 -10.28 24.79
CA SER A 96 -7.15 -11.31 24.05
C SER A 96 -8.55 -10.84 23.67
N ILE A 97 -9.21 -10.08 24.55
CA ILE A 97 -10.53 -9.50 24.27
C ILE A 97 -10.44 -8.46 23.15
N ILE A 98 -9.44 -7.57 23.16
CA ILE A 98 -9.30 -6.53 22.13
C ILE A 98 -8.89 -7.14 20.80
N PHE A 99 -7.89 -8.02 20.80
CA PHE A 99 -7.36 -8.62 19.57
C PHE A 99 -8.37 -9.59 18.93
N PHE A 100 -8.85 -10.57 19.69
CA PHE A 100 -9.72 -11.64 19.16
C PHE A 100 -11.20 -11.37 19.34
N GLY A 101 -11.62 -10.65 20.39
CA GLY A 101 -13.03 -10.34 20.63
C GLY A 101 -13.51 -9.13 19.83
N LEU A 102 -12.74 -8.05 19.79
CA LEU A 102 -13.06 -6.82 19.06
C LEU A 102 -12.47 -6.77 17.65
N HIS A 103 -11.69 -7.78 17.24
CA HIS A 103 -10.99 -7.84 15.95
C HIS A 103 -10.17 -6.57 15.67
N SER A 104 -9.54 -6.00 16.70
CA SER A 104 -8.78 -4.74 16.59
C SER A 104 -7.29 -4.96 16.85
N PRO A 105 -6.50 -5.35 15.83
CA PRO A 105 -5.04 -5.46 15.95
C PRO A 105 -4.37 -4.16 16.43
N GLY A 106 -4.88 -3.01 15.97
CA GLY A 106 -4.34 -1.69 16.36
C GLY A 106 -4.62 -1.35 17.82
N GLY A 107 -5.84 -1.60 18.31
CA GLY A 107 -6.17 -1.44 19.74
C GLY A 107 -5.36 -2.38 20.63
N ALA A 108 -5.16 -3.62 20.18
CA ALA A 108 -4.36 -4.60 20.87
C ALA A 108 -2.87 -4.21 20.94
N LEU A 109 -2.35 -3.52 19.93
CA LEU A 109 -0.98 -3.00 19.94
C LEU A 109 -0.79 -1.91 21.02
N VAL A 110 -1.79 -1.04 21.21
CA VAL A 110 -1.76 -0.04 22.28
C VAL A 110 -1.82 -0.72 23.65
N GLU A 111 -2.71 -1.71 23.80
CA GLU A 111 -2.84 -2.48 25.04
C GLU A 111 -1.54 -3.22 25.37
N ILE A 112 -0.89 -3.87 24.38
CA ILE A 112 0.29 -4.70 24.66
C ILE A 112 1.48 -3.89 25.19
N VAL A 113 1.55 -2.58 24.87
CA VAL A 113 2.51 -1.66 25.46
C VAL A 113 2.25 -1.48 26.96
N PHE A 114 0.99 -1.28 27.36
CA PHE A 114 0.61 -1.19 28.77
C PHE A 114 0.87 -2.50 29.50
N LEU A 115 0.55 -3.64 28.87
CA LEU A 115 0.88 -4.96 29.41
C LEU A 115 2.39 -5.12 29.61
N TRP A 116 3.20 -4.78 28.60
CA TRP A 116 4.66 -4.90 28.68
C TRP A 116 5.25 -4.06 29.83
N LEU A 117 4.78 -2.81 29.99
CA LEU A 117 5.16 -1.95 31.10
C LEU A 117 4.73 -2.52 32.46
N ALA A 118 3.53 -3.10 32.55
CA ALA A 118 3.05 -3.76 33.75
C ALA A 118 3.91 -4.99 34.10
N ILE A 119 4.32 -5.79 33.12
CA ILE A 119 5.23 -6.94 33.32
C ILE A 119 6.58 -6.47 33.83
N LEU A 120 7.15 -5.41 33.24
CA LEU A 120 8.40 -4.84 33.71
C LEU A 120 8.28 -4.33 35.16
N ALA A 121 7.18 -3.65 35.50
CA ALA A 121 6.91 -3.22 36.86
C ALA A 121 6.79 -4.40 37.85
N THR A 122 6.13 -5.49 37.45
CA THR A 122 6.06 -6.72 38.23
C THR A 122 7.45 -7.33 38.43
N ILE A 123 8.27 -7.44 37.38
CA ILE A 123 9.65 -7.95 37.47
C ILE A 123 10.47 -7.11 38.45
N MET A 124 10.43 -5.79 38.35
CA MET A 124 11.19 -4.89 39.22
C MET A 124 10.76 -5.01 40.69
N THR A 125 9.46 -5.10 40.95
CA THR A 125 8.93 -5.24 42.31
C THR A 125 9.18 -6.64 42.88
N PHE A 126 9.04 -7.69 42.07
CA PHE A 126 9.33 -9.07 42.45
C PHE A 126 10.82 -9.26 42.71
N TYR A 127 11.71 -8.61 41.94
CA TYR A 127 13.16 -8.70 42.13
C TYR A 127 13.60 -8.20 43.51
N LYS A 128 12.98 -7.11 43.99
CA LYS A 128 13.23 -6.54 45.33
C LYS A 128 12.81 -7.48 46.46
N ILE A 129 11.84 -8.38 46.23
CA ILE A 129 11.29 -9.29 47.25
C ILE A 129 11.88 -10.70 47.16
N SER A 130 12.03 -11.21 45.94
CA SER A 130 12.45 -12.57 45.61
C SER A 130 13.04 -12.62 44.20
N LYS A 131 14.38 -12.59 44.10
CA LYS A 131 15.10 -12.73 42.81
C LYS A 131 14.65 -13.93 41.96
N PRO A 132 14.42 -15.13 42.53
CA PRO A 132 13.91 -16.26 41.75
C PRO A 132 12.53 -16.02 41.13
N ALA A 133 11.67 -15.23 41.80
CA ALA A 133 10.34 -14.90 41.27
C ALA A 133 10.44 -13.97 40.05
N ALA A 134 11.38 -13.02 40.08
CA ALA A 134 11.62 -12.14 38.93
C ALA A 134 12.20 -12.90 37.73
N TRP A 135 13.13 -13.82 37.94
CA TRP A 135 13.72 -14.63 36.86
C TRP A 135 12.69 -15.53 36.17
N LEU A 136 11.68 -16.03 36.90
CA LEU A 136 10.58 -16.80 36.33
C LEU A 136 9.70 -15.97 35.37
N LEU A 137 9.72 -14.65 35.46
CA LEU A 137 8.96 -13.75 34.58
C LEU A 137 9.76 -13.29 33.35
N VAL A 138 11.06 -13.62 33.26
CA VAL A 138 11.88 -13.26 32.10
C VAL A 138 11.41 -13.95 30.81
N PRO A 139 11.10 -15.26 30.80
CA PRO A 139 10.53 -15.89 29.60
C PRO A 139 9.21 -15.26 29.18
N TYR A 140 8.43 -14.75 30.13
CA TYR A 140 7.17 -14.09 29.84
C TYR A 140 7.36 -12.75 29.11
N ILE A 141 8.23 -11.85 29.60
CA ILE A 141 8.46 -10.58 28.92
C ILE A 141 9.08 -10.75 27.53
N LEU A 142 9.93 -11.77 27.35
CA LEU A 142 10.48 -12.12 26.04
C LEU A 142 9.38 -12.59 25.08
N TRP A 143 8.49 -13.47 25.55
CA TRP A 143 7.35 -13.93 24.76
C TRP A 143 6.40 -12.78 24.39
N VAL A 144 6.11 -11.87 25.32
CA VAL A 144 5.26 -10.70 25.05
C VAL A 144 5.93 -9.71 24.11
N SER A 145 7.26 -9.60 24.15
CA SER A 145 8.00 -8.79 23.16
C SER A 145 7.89 -9.37 21.75
N PHE A 146 8.00 -10.70 21.62
CA PHE A 146 7.75 -11.39 20.35
C PHE A 146 6.29 -11.22 19.90
N ALA A 147 5.33 -11.41 20.82
CA ALA A 147 3.91 -11.23 20.52
C ALA A 147 3.59 -9.78 20.11
N GLY A 148 4.25 -8.78 20.69
CA GLY A 148 4.12 -7.38 20.32
C GLY A 148 4.61 -7.10 18.91
N TYR A 149 5.77 -7.66 18.55
CA TYR A 149 6.27 -7.58 17.17
C TYR A 149 5.34 -8.30 16.18
N LEU A 150 4.85 -9.49 16.53
CA LEU A 150 3.86 -10.21 15.72
C LEU A 150 2.56 -9.40 15.56
N ASN A 151 2.02 -8.83 16.64
CA ASN A 151 0.82 -7.99 16.61
C ASN A 151 1.04 -6.75 15.74
N TYR A 152 2.20 -6.10 15.83
CA TYR A 152 2.55 -4.97 14.97
C TYR A 152 2.58 -5.37 13.49
N SER A 153 3.26 -6.47 13.14
CA SER A 153 3.30 -6.94 11.75
C SER A 153 1.93 -7.34 11.23
N ILE A 154 1.10 -8.01 12.03
CA ILE A 154 -0.29 -8.32 11.66
C ILE A 154 -1.09 -7.02 11.47
N TRP A 155 -0.92 -6.05 12.36
CA TRP A 155 -1.58 -4.75 12.22
C TRP A 155 -1.12 -4.04 10.94
N GLN A 156 0.16 -4.03 10.58
CA GLN A 156 0.60 -3.42 9.33
C GLN A 156 0.08 -4.14 8.08
N LEU A 157 0.10 -5.47 8.08
CA LEU A 157 -0.38 -6.28 6.95
C LEU A 157 -1.89 -6.19 6.73
N ASN A 158 -2.65 -5.82 7.76
CA ASN A 158 -4.11 -5.72 7.73
C ASN A 158 -4.60 -4.33 8.16
N ALA A 159 -3.71 -3.34 8.23
CA ALA A 159 -4.10 -1.97 8.46
C ALA A 159 -4.89 -1.57 7.22
N PRO A 160 -5.98 -0.80 7.38
CA PRO A 160 -6.58 -0.16 6.23
C PRO A 160 -5.47 0.65 5.55
N VAL A 161 -5.04 0.18 4.39
CA VAL A 161 -4.31 1.00 3.44
C VAL A 161 -5.18 2.23 3.29
N SER A 162 -4.69 3.41 3.68
CA SER A 162 -5.34 4.71 3.48
C SER A 162 -6.24 4.62 2.23
N ASP A 163 -7.54 4.52 2.45
CA ASP A 163 -8.45 3.91 1.49
C ASP A 163 -8.30 4.57 0.12
N GLN A 164 -7.62 3.89 -0.82
CA GLN A 164 -8.09 3.97 -2.19
C GLN A 164 -9.38 3.16 -2.21
N VAL A 165 -10.47 3.80 -1.79
CA VAL A 165 -11.81 3.29 -2.05
C VAL A 165 -11.86 3.00 -3.55
N ALA A 166 -12.23 1.77 -3.91
CA ALA A 166 -12.44 1.40 -5.29
C ALA A 166 -13.62 2.22 -5.82
N CYS A 167 -13.31 3.31 -6.51
CA CYS A 167 -14.31 4.20 -7.07
C CYS A 167 -14.85 3.62 -8.39
N THR A 168 -16.07 4.00 -8.75
CA THR A 168 -16.63 3.68 -10.07
C THR A 168 -15.71 4.24 -11.16
N GLN A 169 -15.48 3.47 -12.24
CA GLN A 169 -14.67 3.87 -13.40
C GLN A 169 -15.42 4.89 -14.27
N GLU A 170 -15.85 5.97 -13.65
CA GLU A 170 -16.45 7.10 -14.35
C GLU A 170 -15.36 8.10 -14.68
N ALA A 171 -15.41 8.60 -15.92
CA ALA A 171 -14.51 9.62 -16.40
C ALA A 171 -15.27 10.95 -16.51
N LYS A 172 -14.72 12.02 -15.93
CA LYS A 172 -15.20 13.38 -16.13
C LYS A 172 -14.35 14.05 -17.21
N LEU A 173 -15.00 14.52 -18.27
CA LEU A 173 -14.36 15.35 -19.29
C LEU A 173 -14.00 16.72 -18.70
N CYS A 174 -12.72 17.08 -18.77
CA CYS A 174 -12.19 18.36 -18.37
C CYS A 174 -12.29 19.39 -19.52
N PRO A 175 -12.27 20.70 -19.21
CA PRO A 175 -12.36 21.75 -20.23
C PRO A 175 -11.27 21.71 -21.32
N ASP A 176 -10.14 21.06 -21.04
CA ASP A 176 -9.01 20.89 -21.96
C ASP A 176 -9.10 19.61 -22.83
N GLY A 177 -10.19 18.85 -22.72
CA GLY A 177 -10.41 17.60 -23.46
C GLY A 177 -9.86 16.35 -22.77
N SER A 178 -9.14 16.50 -21.65
CA SER A 178 -8.66 15.36 -20.85
C SER A 178 -9.79 14.74 -20.02
N TYR A 179 -9.57 13.53 -19.50
CA TYR A 179 -10.52 12.88 -18.60
C TYR A 179 -9.88 12.65 -17.24
N VAL A 180 -10.63 12.96 -16.18
CA VAL A 180 -10.23 12.64 -14.80
C VAL A 180 -11.16 11.57 -14.24
N GLY A 181 -10.56 10.55 -13.63
CA GLY A 181 -11.28 9.53 -12.87
C GLY A 181 -11.59 10.01 -11.44
N ARG A 182 -12.39 9.21 -10.74
CA ARG A 182 -12.55 9.34 -9.29
C ARG A 182 -11.34 8.76 -8.58
N SER A 183 -10.85 9.42 -7.54
CA SER A 183 -9.78 8.92 -6.69
C SER A 183 -10.23 8.91 -5.23
N GLY A 184 -9.90 7.82 -4.52
CA GLY A 184 -10.19 7.69 -3.08
C GLY A 184 -9.42 8.71 -2.24
N PRO A 185 -9.85 8.98 -0.99
CA PRO A 185 -10.83 8.21 -0.20
C PRO A 185 -12.30 8.62 -0.37
N ASP A 186 -12.59 9.82 -0.86
CA ASP A 186 -13.97 10.33 -0.95
C ASP A 186 -14.66 10.03 -2.30
N CYS A 187 -13.95 9.37 -3.22
CA CYS A 187 -14.38 9.10 -4.59
C CYS A 187 -14.90 10.33 -5.35
N GLU A 188 -14.34 11.49 -5.04
CA GLU A 188 -14.56 12.69 -5.83
C GLU A 188 -13.75 12.60 -7.13
N PHE A 189 -14.22 13.27 -8.18
CA PHE A 189 -13.40 13.43 -9.38
C PHE A 189 -12.13 14.17 -8.99
N ALA A 190 -10.97 13.65 -9.39
CA ALA A 190 -9.73 14.40 -9.30
C ALA A 190 -9.95 15.79 -9.93
N ARG A 191 -9.39 16.84 -9.33
CA ARG A 191 -9.51 18.17 -9.92
C ARG A 191 -8.95 18.11 -11.33
N CYS A 192 -9.74 18.55 -12.30
CA CYS A 192 -9.19 18.90 -13.61
C CYS A 192 -8.00 19.84 -13.35
N SER A 193 -6.92 19.72 -14.12
CA SER A 193 -5.86 20.71 -14.02
C SER A 193 -6.44 22.05 -14.50
N GLU A 194 -7.05 22.78 -13.57
CA GLU A 194 -7.33 24.18 -13.78
C GLU A 194 -5.96 24.83 -13.93
N GLU A 195 -5.71 25.30 -15.16
CA GLU A 195 -4.68 26.27 -15.46
C GLU A 195 -3.30 25.99 -14.84
N ASN A 196 -2.56 25.04 -15.39
CA ASN A 196 -1.12 25.24 -15.51
C ASN A 196 -0.72 25.16 -16.98
N ASN A 197 -1.04 26.25 -17.68
CA ASN A 197 -0.43 26.59 -18.97
C ASN A 197 1.10 26.79 -18.82
N GLU A 198 1.64 26.77 -17.59
CA GLU A 198 3.07 26.89 -17.29
C GLU A 198 3.92 25.71 -17.79
N LEU A 199 3.33 24.52 -17.99
CA LEU A 199 4.05 23.33 -18.46
C LEU A 199 3.96 23.11 -19.97
N TRP A 200 3.08 23.82 -20.69
CA TRP A 200 2.94 23.67 -22.14
C TRP A 200 3.75 24.74 -22.87
N LYS A 201 4.76 24.30 -23.61
CA LYS A 201 5.62 25.17 -24.43
C LYS A 201 5.09 25.25 -25.85
N THR A 202 5.36 26.36 -26.52
CA THR A 202 5.03 26.54 -27.94
C THR A 202 6.30 26.40 -28.77
N LEU A 203 6.32 25.49 -29.74
CA LEU A 203 7.37 25.39 -30.74
C LEU A 203 6.90 26.03 -32.05
N THR A 204 7.80 26.76 -32.70
CA THR A 204 7.60 27.28 -34.06
C THR A 204 8.66 26.67 -34.96
N ASP A 205 8.25 25.93 -35.98
CA ASP A 205 9.14 25.43 -37.01
C ASP A 205 9.38 26.51 -38.06
N ASN A 206 10.59 27.06 -38.04
CA ASN A 206 11.02 28.12 -38.96
C ASN A 206 11.04 27.68 -40.43
N LYS A 207 11.04 26.37 -40.74
CA LYS A 207 11.04 25.87 -42.12
C LYS A 207 9.64 25.80 -42.73
N THR A 208 8.63 25.47 -41.92
CA THR A 208 7.26 25.24 -42.38
C THR A 208 6.28 26.34 -41.94
N GLY A 209 6.69 27.24 -41.04
CA GLY A 209 5.80 28.25 -40.44
C GLY A 209 4.79 27.64 -39.46
N LEU A 210 4.96 26.36 -39.10
CA LEU A 210 4.05 25.64 -38.23
C LEU A 210 4.34 25.95 -36.76
N THR A 211 3.31 26.35 -36.02
CA THR A 211 3.36 26.53 -34.57
C THR A 211 2.48 25.52 -33.87
N PHE A 212 2.96 24.89 -32.81
CA PHE A 212 2.15 24.00 -31.98
C PHE A 212 2.59 24.02 -30.51
N GLN A 213 1.68 23.62 -29.62
CA GLN A 213 1.92 23.49 -28.19
C GLN A 213 2.18 22.04 -27.81
N TYR A 214 3.08 21.84 -26.85
CA TYR A 214 3.45 20.53 -26.31
C TYR A 214 3.79 20.64 -24.82
N PRO A 215 3.49 19.64 -23.98
CA PRO A 215 3.90 19.63 -22.58
C PRO A 215 5.42 19.46 -22.47
N GLU A 216 6.10 20.15 -21.56
CA GLU A 216 7.55 20.00 -21.34
C GLU A 216 7.91 18.59 -20.85
N THR A 217 7.08 18.02 -19.97
CA THR A 217 7.17 16.67 -19.46
C THR A 217 5.76 16.07 -19.29
N PHE A 218 5.67 14.75 -19.19
CA PHE A 218 4.45 14.10 -18.74
C PHE A 218 4.37 14.16 -17.21
N LEU A 219 3.18 14.41 -16.66
CA LEU A 219 2.90 14.43 -15.22
C LEU A 219 2.72 13.01 -14.67
N THR A 220 3.70 12.15 -14.95
CA THR A 220 3.71 10.72 -14.66
C THR A 220 4.97 10.36 -13.88
N ALA A 221 4.87 9.36 -13.01
CA ALA A 221 5.98 8.94 -12.16
C ALA A 221 6.97 8.03 -12.88
N TYR A 222 6.50 7.21 -13.82
CA TYR A 222 7.28 6.17 -14.49
C TYR A 222 7.44 6.40 -15.99
N ILE A 223 6.52 7.13 -16.62
CA ILE A 223 6.53 7.35 -18.06
C ILE A 223 7.20 8.68 -18.37
N HIS A 224 8.22 8.68 -19.22
CA HIS A 224 8.98 9.89 -19.53
C HIS A 224 9.23 10.02 -21.03
N VAL A 225 9.12 11.25 -21.54
CA VAL A 225 9.53 11.58 -22.91
C VAL A 225 11.05 11.50 -23.07
N GLN A 226 11.53 11.14 -24.26
CA GLN A 226 12.97 11.08 -24.59
C GLN A 226 13.30 11.99 -25.78
N ASP A 227 12.82 11.63 -26.98
CA ASP A 227 12.98 12.42 -28.20
C ASP A 227 11.87 13.46 -28.28
N TRP A 228 12.06 14.56 -27.54
CA TRP A 228 11.01 15.53 -27.26
C TRP A 228 11.52 16.98 -27.34
N PRO A 229 10.79 17.95 -27.92
CA PRO A 229 9.42 17.89 -28.48
C PRO A 229 9.27 16.94 -29.68
N PRO A 230 8.03 16.55 -30.04
CA PRO A 230 7.81 15.63 -31.15
C PRO A 230 8.31 16.22 -32.47
N GLN A 231 8.94 15.37 -33.28
CA GLN A 231 9.34 15.72 -34.64
C GLN A 231 8.10 15.78 -35.52
N ILE A 232 7.98 16.87 -36.30
CA ILE A 232 6.85 17.09 -37.19
C ILE A 232 7.26 16.89 -38.63
N GLN A 233 6.47 16.12 -39.36
CA GLN A 233 6.58 15.98 -40.81
C GLN A 233 5.23 16.28 -41.46
N ILE A 234 5.25 17.05 -42.55
CA ILE A 234 4.05 17.39 -43.31
C ILE A 234 4.16 16.71 -44.68
N LEU A 235 3.16 15.91 -45.03
CA LEU A 235 3.00 15.30 -46.34
C LEU A 235 1.91 16.04 -47.12
N ASN A 236 2.17 16.29 -48.40
CA ASN A 236 1.22 16.95 -49.31
C ASN A 236 0.18 15.97 -49.90
N GLU A 237 0.07 14.78 -49.33
CA GLU A 237 -0.87 13.74 -49.73
C GLU A 237 -1.63 13.23 -48.50
N LEU A 238 -2.84 12.73 -48.73
CA LEU A 238 -3.68 12.18 -47.68
C LEU A 238 -3.29 10.72 -47.42
N LEU A 239 -2.67 10.48 -46.26
CA LEU A 239 -2.36 9.12 -45.83
C LEU A 239 -3.64 8.38 -45.41
N VAL A 240 -3.91 7.23 -46.04
CA VAL A 240 -5.01 6.33 -45.64
C VAL A 240 -4.48 5.35 -44.61
N CYS A 241 -5.00 5.40 -43.39
CA CYS A 241 -4.57 4.48 -42.33
C CYS A 241 -4.98 3.04 -42.65
N ARG A 242 -3.99 2.15 -42.76
CA ARG A 242 -4.18 0.70 -42.89
C ARG A 242 -3.56 0.03 -41.68
N GLU A 243 -4.38 -0.71 -40.94
CA GLU A 243 -3.91 -1.47 -39.78
C GLU A 243 -3.03 -2.63 -40.26
N ALA A 244 -1.82 -2.72 -39.72
CA ALA A 244 -0.82 -3.68 -40.16
C ALA A 244 0.32 -3.81 -39.14
N GLY A 245 1.05 -4.93 -39.22
CA GLY A 245 2.29 -5.16 -38.47
C GLY A 245 2.09 -5.69 -37.04
N SER A 246 3.18 -5.72 -36.29
CA SER A 246 3.26 -6.16 -34.88
C SER A 246 4.33 -5.35 -34.15
N GLU A 247 4.13 -5.11 -32.86
CA GLU A 247 5.03 -4.29 -32.02
C GLU A 247 6.49 -4.81 -31.98
N ILE A 248 6.68 -6.09 -32.34
CA ILE A 248 7.96 -6.82 -32.29
C ILE A 248 8.67 -6.83 -33.66
N THR A 249 8.02 -6.31 -34.72
CA THR A 249 8.59 -6.26 -36.08
C THR A 249 9.26 -4.93 -36.36
N SER A 250 10.26 -4.89 -37.24
CA SER A 250 10.96 -3.66 -37.65
C SER A 250 10.05 -2.61 -38.29
N THR A 251 8.83 -2.99 -38.66
CA THR A 251 7.82 -2.11 -39.25
C THR A 251 6.86 -1.50 -38.22
N GLY A 252 6.93 -1.91 -36.93
CA GLY A 252 6.01 -1.49 -35.88
C GLY A 252 4.57 -2.01 -36.09
N LYS A 253 3.69 -1.67 -35.13
CA LYS A 253 2.25 -1.93 -35.19
C LYS A 253 1.51 -0.64 -35.53
N THR A 254 0.68 -0.68 -36.56
CA THR A 254 -0.16 0.46 -36.97
C THR A 254 -1.62 0.18 -36.67
N GLU A 255 -2.27 1.09 -35.95
CA GLU A 255 -3.67 0.99 -35.51
C GLU A 255 -4.42 2.31 -35.76
N LYS A 256 -5.73 2.22 -35.99
CA LYS A 256 -6.60 3.41 -35.99
C LYS A 256 -6.99 3.77 -34.55
N ARG A 257 -6.90 5.05 -34.21
CA ARG A 257 -7.33 5.60 -32.92
C ARG A 257 -8.28 6.76 -33.15
N PHE A 258 -9.31 6.87 -32.31
CA PHE A 258 -10.29 7.94 -32.37
C PHE A 258 -10.30 8.68 -31.04
N VAL A 259 -10.03 9.98 -31.09
CA VAL A 259 -10.15 10.89 -29.94
C VAL A 259 -11.07 12.02 -30.36
N ASP A 260 -12.18 12.22 -29.64
CA ASP A 260 -13.19 13.26 -29.92
C ASP A 260 -13.57 13.36 -31.41
N ASN A 261 -13.84 12.20 -32.02
CA ASN A 261 -14.25 12.05 -33.42
C ASN A 261 -13.19 12.46 -34.47
N ARG A 262 -11.91 12.60 -34.08
CA ARG A 262 -10.76 12.73 -34.98
C ARG A 262 -10.05 11.39 -35.13
N GLU A 263 -9.80 11.00 -36.37
CA GLU A 263 -9.05 9.78 -36.70
C GLU A 263 -7.54 10.06 -36.69
N TYR A 264 -6.83 9.22 -35.94
CA TYR A 264 -5.38 9.15 -35.87
C TYR A 264 -4.92 7.79 -36.36
N CYS A 265 -3.91 7.78 -37.22
CA CYS A 265 -3.16 6.58 -37.54
C CYS A 265 -1.94 6.51 -36.63
N ARG A 266 -1.95 5.59 -35.67
CA ARG A 266 -0.87 5.45 -34.69
C ARG A 266 0.00 4.25 -35.07
N THR A 267 1.27 4.51 -35.35
CA THR A 267 2.30 3.48 -35.47
C THR A 267 3.16 3.47 -34.22
N SER A 268 3.30 2.32 -33.57
CA SER A 268 4.14 2.14 -32.39
C SER A 268 5.17 1.04 -32.60
N MET A 269 6.42 1.31 -32.22
CA MET A 269 7.51 0.34 -32.22
C MET A 269 8.19 0.35 -30.86
N ALA A 270 8.31 -0.82 -30.22
CA ALA A 270 8.85 -0.95 -28.88
C ALA A 270 10.21 -1.67 -28.91
N GLU A 271 11.19 -1.11 -28.21
CA GLU A 271 12.51 -1.72 -28.02
C GLU A 271 12.84 -1.79 -26.52
N GLY A 272 13.22 -2.98 -26.06
CA GLY A 272 13.64 -3.20 -24.68
C GLY A 272 15.14 -2.97 -24.51
N ALA A 273 15.54 -2.03 -23.66
CA ALA A 273 16.94 -1.77 -23.34
C ALA A 273 17.11 -1.38 -21.86
N ALA A 274 18.11 -1.98 -21.20
CA ALA A 274 18.52 -1.64 -19.83
C ALA A 274 17.37 -1.55 -18.78
N GLY A 275 16.46 -2.52 -18.79
CA GLY A 275 15.33 -2.58 -17.84
C GLY A 275 14.22 -1.56 -18.10
N SER A 276 14.25 -0.88 -19.25
CA SER A 276 13.19 0.01 -19.73
C SER A 276 12.72 -0.43 -21.12
N ILE A 277 11.50 -0.05 -21.47
CA ILE A 277 10.90 -0.18 -22.80
C ILE A 277 10.82 1.22 -23.38
N TYR A 278 11.43 1.40 -24.55
CA TYR A 278 11.36 2.61 -25.33
C TYR A 278 10.35 2.37 -26.44
N THR A 279 9.27 3.14 -26.45
CA THR A 279 8.23 3.06 -27.47
C THR A 279 8.27 4.32 -28.31
N GLN A 280 8.67 4.16 -29.57
CA GLN A 280 8.55 5.22 -30.57
C GLN A 280 7.11 5.24 -31.08
N TYR A 281 6.47 6.38 -30.99
CA TYR A 281 5.15 6.63 -31.54
C TYR A 281 5.25 7.53 -32.76
N THR A 282 4.44 7.23 -33.77
CA THR A 282 4.18 8.11 -34.91
C THR A 282 2.68 8.25 -35.10
N TYR A 283 2.16 9.47 -34.96
CA TYR A 283 0.76 9.79 -35.17
C TYR A 283 0.59 10.55 -36.47
N ALA A 284 -0.10 9.95 -37.43
CA ALA A 284 -0.48 10.60 -38.67
C ALA A 284 -1.96 10.99 -38.67
N PHE A 285 -2.27 12.23 -39.01
CA PHE A 285 -3.66 12.71 -39.08
C PHE A 285 -3.83 13.78 -40.16
N PRO A 286 -5.05 13.93 -40.71
CA PRO A 286 -5.33 14.98 -41.68
C PRO A 286 -5.30 16.36 -41.01
N PHE A 287 -4.70 17.32 -41.70
CA PHE A 287 -4.68 18.72 -41.32
C PHE A 287 -5.26 19.58 -42.45
N TYR A 288 -6.05 20.58 -42.07
CA TYR A 288 -6.71 21.51 -42.99
C TYR A 288 -6.13 22.90 -42.76
N SER A 289 -5.58 23.52 -43.81
CA SER A 289 -5.19 24.92 -43.72
C SER A 289 -6.44 25.81 -43.68
N THR A 290 -6.40 26.88 -42.90
CA THR A 290 -7.54 27.79 -42.78
C THR A 290 -7.76 28.50 -44.13
N GLY A 291 -8.92 28.25 -44.76
CA GLY A 291 -9.28 28.83 -46.07
C GLY A 291 -8.95 27.96 -47.29
N SER A 292 -8.49 26.72 -47.13
CA SER A 292 -8.16 25.84 -48.26
C SER A 292 -9.35 24.99 -48.73
N THR A 293 -9.38 24.63 -50.03
CA THR A 293 -10.40 23.72 -50.58
C THR A 293 -10.09 22.25 -50.21
N GLN A 294 -11.04 21.34 -50.44
CA GLN A 294 -10.90 19.89 -50.17
C GLN A 294 -9.68 19.24 -50.88
N ALA A 295 -9.08 19.91 -51.87
CA ALA A 295 -7.93 19.46 -52.63
C ALA A 295 -6.56 19.67 -51.94
N ASP A 296 -6.48 20.48 -50.88
CA ASP A 296 -5.22 20.84 -50.20
C ASP A 296 -4.98 20.05 -48.89
N ARG A 297 -5.54 18.83 -48.80
CA ARG A 297 -5.41 18.00 -47.59
C ARG A 297 -3.96 17.58 -47.40
N LYS A 298 -3.37 18.01 -46.29
CA LYS A 298 -2.04 17.58 -45.85
C LYS A 298 -2.18 16.55 -44.74
N THR A 299 -1.23 15.64 -44.65
CA THR A 299 -1.09 14.77 -43.47
C THR A 299 0.04 15.31 -42.62
N VAL A 300 -0.25 15.51 -41.33
CA VAL A 300 0.77 15.83 -40.33
C VAL A 300 1.12 14.55 -39.60
N MET A 301 2.42 14.31 -39.45
CA MET A 301 2.98 13.21 -38.68
C MET A 301 3.74 13.76 -37.48
N LEU A 302 3.42 13.28 -36.28
CA LEU A 302 4.13 13.58 -35.04
C LEU A 302 4.88 12.33 -34.59
N THR A 303 6.21 12.41 -34.51
CA THR A 303 7.05 11.28 -34.08
C THR A 303 7.81 11.63 -32.81
N PHE A 304 7.74 10.76 -31.80
CA PHE A 304 8.44 10.92 -30.53
C PHE A 304 8.66 9.58 -29.84
N THR A 305 9.57 9.56 -28.87
CA THR A 305 9.91 8.36 -28.10
C THR A 305 9.53 8.55 -26.64
N VAL A 306 8.86 7.55 -26.08
CA VAL A 306 8.50 7.46 -24.66
C VAL A 306 9.26 6.31 -24.02
N ARG A 307 9.82 6.54 -22.84
CA ARG A 307 10.46 5.53 -22.00
C ARG A 307 9.53 5.18 -20.85
N ALA A 308 9.30 3.88 -20.66
CA ALA A 308 8.66 3.34 -19.47
C ALA A 308 9.51 2.21 -18.88
N PRO A 309 9.67 2.10 -17.55
CA PRO A 309 10.40 0.99 -16.95
C PRO A 309 9.65 -0.34 -17.13
N GLN A 310 10.39 -1.45 -17.11
CA GLN A 310 9.80 -2.77 -16.97
C GLN A 310 9.34 -2.93 -15.52
N CYS A 311 8.02 -2.97 -15.30
CA CYS A 311 7.45 -2.92 -13.96
C CYS A 311 7.85 -4.13 -13.09
N ASP A 312 8.20 -5.26 -13.71
CA ASP A 312 8.69 -6.46 -13.01
C ASP A 312 10.02 -6.26 -12.28
N ASN A 313 10.71 -5.14 -12.51
CA ASN A 313 11.94 -4.78 -11.80
C ASN A 313 11.69 -4.13 -10.42
N TYR A 314 10.44 -3.85 -10.06
CA TYR A 314 10.05 -3.21 -8.80
C TYR A 314 9.49 -4.21 -7.78
N ASP A 315 9.42 -3.78 -6.51
CA ASP A 315 8.73 -4.54 -5.47
C ASP A 315 7.21 -4.63 -5.72
N GLU A 316 6.49 -5.46 -4.97
CA GLU A 316 5.09 -5.77 -5.31
C GLU A 316 4.17 -4.53 -5.30
N VAL A 317 4.46 -3.55 -4.45
CA VAL A 317 3.67 -2.30 -4.34
C VAL A 317 4.00 -1.37 -5.50
N GLU A 318 5.29 -1.09 -5.74
CA GLU A 318 5.73 -0.23 -6.83
C GLU A 318 5.45 -0.84 -8.21
N ARG A 319 5.49 -2.17 -8.34
CA ARG A 319 5.12 -2.90 -9.55
C ARG A 319 3.65 -2.68 -9.90
N GLN A 320 2.75 -2.72 -8.91
CA GLN A 320 1.33 -2.48 -9.14
C GLN A 320 1.06 -1.02 -9.53
N ALA A 321 1.74 -0.07 -8.89
CA ALA A 321 1.66 1.35 -9.23
C ALA A 321 2.16 1.62 -10.65
N CYS A 322 3.33 1.07 -11.02
CA CYS A 322 3.91 1.16 -12.36
C CYS A 322 3.00 0.53 -13.42
N ALA A 323 2.43 -0.65 -13.15
CA ALA A 323 1.52 -1.33 -14.07
C ALA A 323 0.23 -0.52 -14.30
N ASN A 324 -0.36 0.00 -13.22
CA ASN A 324 -1.58 0.80 -13.28
C ASN A 324 -1.35 2.12 -14.04
N GLU A 325 -0.23 2.83 -13.79
CA GLU A 325 0.09 4.04 -14.55
C GLU A 325 0.26 3.72 -16.04
N ARG A 326 0.93 2.62 -16.39
CA ARG A 326 1.09 2.21 -17.79
C ARG A 326 -0.21 1.81 -18.48
N GLU A 327 -1.16 1.20 -17.76
CA GLU A 327 -2.46 0.81 -18.30
C GLU A 327 -3.40 2.01 -18.47
N THR A 328 -3.32 2.99 -17.56
CA THR A 328 -4.20 4.16 -17.55
C THR A 328 -3.64 5.37 -18.29
N PHE A 329 -2.35 5.37 -18.67
CA PHE A 329 -1.73 6.47 -19.39
C PHE A 329 -2.30 6.64 -20.80
N ASP A 330 -3.06 7.72 -20.98
CA ASP A 330 -3.68 8.09 -22.24
C ASP A 330 -2.79 9.05 -23.05
N ILE A 331 -1.89 8.48 -23.84
CA ILE A 331 -1.07 9.23 -24.78
C ILE A 331 -1.89 9.84 -25.93
N ASP A 332 -3.00 9.19 -26.32
CA ASP A 332 -3.79 9.59 -27.48
C ASP A 332 -4.43 10.98 -27.23
N SER A 333 -4.94 11.22 -26.01
CA SER A 333 -5.48 12.53 -25.59
C SER A 333 -4.43 13.65 -25.57
N ILE A 334 -3.20 13.36 -25.12
CA ILE A 334 -2.11 14.35 -25.14
C ILE A 334 -1.78 14.75 -26.58
N VAL A 335 -1.72 13.76 -27.47
CA VAL A 335 -1.46 13.99 -28.90
C VAL A 335 -2.61 14.75 -29.56
N ASP A 336 -3.86 14.48 -29.22
CA ASP A 336 -5.00 15.23 -29.76
C ASP A 336 -4.92 16.71 -29.38
N ARG A 337 -4.57 17.02 -28.13
CA ARG A 337 -4.36 18.40 -27.67
C ARG A 337 -3.22 19.09 -28.43
N MET A 338 -2.10 18.41 -28.63
CA MET A 338 -1.02 18.92 -29.49
C MET A 338 -1.53 19.17 -30.91
N ALA A 339 -2.22 18.21 -31.52
CA ALA A 339 -2.74 18.29 -32.88
C ALA A 339 -3.75 19.44 -33.08
N ARG A 340 -4.57 19.75 -32.07
CA ARG A 340 -5.51 20.90 -32.10
C ARG A 340 -4.82 22.25 -32.00
N SER A 341 -3.65 22.30 -31.36
CA SER A 341 -2.88 23.53 -31.20
C SER A 341 -2.09 23.91 -32.46
N ILE A 342 -1.98 22.99 -33.43
CA ILE A 342 -1.23 23.20 -34.67
C ILE A 342 -1.86 24.32 -35.50
N LYS A 343 -1.04 25.29 -35.87
CA LYS A 343 -1.36 26.35 -36.84
C LYS A 343 -0.24 26.42 -37.86
N ILE A 344 -0.58 26.63 -39.12
CA ILE A 344 0.37 26.88 -40.20
C ILE A 344 0.09 28.30 -40.68
N GLN A 345 1.09 29.17 -40.60
CA GLN A 345 1.00 30.55 -41.12
C GLN A 345 1.17 30.63 -42.63
#